data_AF-A0A7S0TCU0-F1
#
_entry.id   AF-A0A7S0TCU0-F1
#
_cell.length_a   1.000
_cell.length_b   1.000
_cell.length_c   1.000
_cell.angle_alpha   90.00
_cell.angle_beta   90.00
_cell.angle_gamma   90.00
#
_symmetry.space_group_name_H-M   'P 1'
#
loop_
_entity.id
_entity.type
_entity.pdbx_description
1 polymer ?
#
loop_
_entity_poly.entity_id
_entity_poly.type
_entity_poly.pdbx_seq_one_letter_code
_entity_poly.pdbx_strand_id
1 'polypeptide(L)'
;QWTASFLRANPDHLVMVLNNGLLRFWPQTNPEKEQLFVKQLASMLKHVKRATVLCTDTFTDVFASVLLRVQQNLASSHFKIVDETIELLKDKLIRQCIEYHGGESGWKAIYVCLIRVAHTHYLYLTRNNSQQIMDWLKKYRITKKYVTIFEKLEQEYREKEEEEKTQPPPPQPPQQRAPQQQQQQQQSLA
;
A
#
# COMPACT_ATOMS: atom_id res chain seq x y z
N GLN A 1 -16.93 -17.02 -11.16
CA GLN A 1 -17.90 -16.69 -12.23
C GLN A 1 -19.23 -16.16 -11.69
N TRP A 2 -19.74 -16.65 -10.54
CA TRP A 2 -21.01 -16.18 -9.96
C TRP A 2 -21.03 -14.69 -9.58
N THR A 3 -20.03 -14.18 -8.88
CA THR A 3 -19.97 -12.76 -8.43
C THR A 3 -20.08 -11.76 -9.58
N ALA A 4 -19.47 -12.07 -10.72
CA ALA A 4 -19.50 -11.24 -11.92
C ALA A 4 -20.89 -11.18 -12.56
N SER A 5 -21.62 -12.29 -12.58
CA SER A 5 -22.99 -12.33 -13.08
C SER A 5 -23.96 -11.68 -12.10
N PHE A 6 -23.77 -11.90 -10.80
CA PHE A 6 -24.56 -11.30 -9.73
C PHE A 6 -24.47 -9.77 -9.73
N LEU A 7 -23.26 -9.20 -9.76
CA LEU A 7 -23.06 -7.73 -9.76
C LEU A 7 -23.55 -7.06 -11.04
N ARG A 8 -23.52 -7.75 -12.18
CA ARG A 8 -24.11 -7.24 -13.44
C ARG A 8 -25.63 -7.15 -13.35
N ALA A 9 -26.27 -8.13 -12.71
CA ALA A 9 -27.71 -8.14 -12.50
C ALA A 9 -28.16 -7.21 -11.37
N ASN A 10 -27.32 -7.05 -10.33
CA ASN A 10 -27.65 -6.28 -9.14
C ASN A 10 -26.49 -5.37 -8.70
N PRO A 11 -26.22 -4.28 -9.44
CA PRO A 11 -25.06 -3.43 -9.19
C PRO A 11 -25.08 -2.74 -7.82
N ASP A 12 -26.26 -2.44 -7.27
CA ASP A 12 -26.41 -1.77 -5.97
C ASP A 12 -25.90 -2.61 -4.79
N HIS A 13 -25.77 -3.93 -4.98
CA HIS A 13 -25.17 -4.82 -3.99
C HIS A 13 -23.64 -4.74 -3.93
N LEU A 14 -22.98 -3.90 -4.75
CA LEU A 14 -21.52 -3.77 -4.72
C LEU A 14 -21.01 -3.44 -3.32
N VAL A 15 -21.63 -2.46 -2.64
CA VAL A 15 -21.23 -2.01 -1.29
C VAL A 15 -21.25 -3.19 -0.32
N MET A 16 -22.33 -3.98 -0.34
CA MET A 16 -22.48 -5.17 0.48
C MET A 16 -21.39 -6.22 0.15
N VAL A 17 -21.15 -6.50 -1.13
CA VAL A 17 -20.14 -7.48 -1.57
C VAL A 17 -18.73 -7.05 -1.17
N LEU A 18 -18.42 -5.75 -1.24
CA LEU A 18 -17.15 -5.21 -0.80
C LEU A 18 -17.00 -5.30 0.72
N ASN A 19 -17.97 -4.76 1.48
CA ASN A 19 -17.85 -4.62 2.93
C ASN A 19 -17.97 -5.98 3.64
N ASN A 20 -19.01 -6.76 3.33
CA ASN A 20 -19.29 -8.03 4.01
C ASN A 20 -18.56 -9.22 3.37
N GLY A 21 -18.00 -9.03 2.18
CA GLY A 21 -17.24 -10.05 1.46
C GLY A 21 -15.75 -9.70 1.39
N LEU A 22 -15.35 -8.98 0.34
CA LEU A 22 -13.94 -8.82 -0.02
C LEU A 22 -13.10 -8.21 1.11
N LEU A 23 -13.54 -7.11 1.72
CA LEU A 23 -12.79 -6.40 2.75
C LEU A 23 -12.77 -7.15 4.07
N ARG A 24 -13.89 -7.77 4.45
CA ARG A 24 -14.02 -8.58 5.66
C ARG A 24 -13.12 -9.81 5.64
N PHE A 25 -13.02 -10.48 4.50
CA PHE A 25 -12.24 -11.72 4.34
C PHE A 25 -10.89 -11.50 3.68
N TRP A 26 -10.38 -10.25 3.68
CA TRP A 26 -9.09 -9.94 3.08
C TRP A 26 -7.98 -10.78 3.75
N PRO A 27 -7.26 -11.63 3.00
CA PRO A 27 -6.23 -12.51 3.56
C PRO A 27 -5.09 -11.68 4.17
N GLN A 28 -4.67 -12.02 5.39
CA GLN A 28 -3.56 -11.34 6.07
C GLN A 28 -2.27 -12.16 6.10
N THR A 29 -2.38 -13.48 5.91
CA THR A 29 -1.27 -14.43 6.09
C THR A 29 -0.94 -15.23 4.83
N ASN A 30 -1.69 -15.01 3.74
CA ASN A 30 -1.50 -15.73 2.48
C ASN A 30 -1.34 -14.72 1.32
N PRO A 31 -0.09 -14.44 0.92
CA PRO A 31 0.20 -13.48 -0.14
C PRO A 31 -0.40 -13.83 -1.50
N GLU A 32 -0.56 -15.11 -1.83
CA GLU A 32 -1.16 -15.54 -3.09
C GLU A 32 -2.66 -15.20 -3.13
N LYS A 33 -3.37 -15.49 -2.04
CA LYS A 33 -4.79 -15.13 -1.92
C LYS A 33 -4.98 -13.62 -1.89
N GLU A 34 -4.08 -12.90 -1.23
CA GLU A 34 -4.13 -11.44 -1.20
C GLU A 34 -4.01 -10.83 -2.60
N GLN A 35 -3.09 -11.33 -3.44
CA GLN A 35 -3.00 -10.93 -4.85
C GLN A 35 -4.31 -11.20 -5.62
N LEU A 36 -4.97 -12.33 -5.36
CA LEU A 36 -6.27 -12.63 -5.97
C LEU A 36 -7.34 -11.63 -5.55
N PHE A 37 -7.33 -11.17 -4.30
CA PHE A 37 -8.25 -10.16 -3.79
C PHE A 37 -8.02 -8.79 -4.45
N VAL A 38 -6.76 -8.39 -4.65
CA VAL A 38 -6.40 -7.18 -5.42
C VAL A 38 -6.97 -7.24 -6.84
N LYS A 39 -6.78 -8.36 -7.53
CA LYS A 39 -7.34 -8.57 -8.89
C LYS A 39 -8.87 -8.57 -8.89
N GLN A 40 -9.47 -9.19 -7.88
CA GLN A 40 -10.93 -9.29 -7.75
C GLN A 40 -11.57 -7.92 -7.54
N LEU A 41 -10.92 -7.00 -6.81
CA LEU A 41 -11.39 -5.63 -6.64
C LEU A 41 -11.57 -4.92 -8.00
N ALA A 42 -10.54 -4.93 -8.85
CA ALA A 42 -10.62 -4.34 -10.20
C ALA A 42 -11.74 -4.98 -11.04
N SER A 43 -11.86 -6.31 -10.96
CA SER A 43 -12.86 -7.08 -11.67
C SER A 43 -14.29 -6.69 -11.25
N MET A 44 -14.55 -6.58 -9.95
CA MET A 44 -15.88 -6.21 -9.43
C MET A 44 -16.30 -4.80 -9.86
N LEU A 45 -15.39 -3.83 -9.77
CA LEU A 45 -15.70 -2.46 -10.21
C LEU A 45 -16.03 -2.42 -11.72
N LYS A 46 -15.32 -3.19 -12.56
CA LYS A 46 -15.60 -3.27 -14.00
C LYS A 46 -17.03 -3.72 -14.30
N HIS A 47 -17.60 -4.59 -13.48
CA HIS A 47 -18.96 -5.08 -13.64
C HIS A 47 -20.04 -4.05 -13.31
N VAL A 48 -19.71 -3.03 -12.52
CA VAL A 48 -20.63 -1.96 -12.12
C VAL A 48 -20.21 -0.59 -12.64
N LYS A 49 -19.35 -0.52 -13.66
CA LYS A 49 -18.72 0.72 -14.19
C LYS A 49 -19.69 1.87 -14.57
N ARG A 50 -20.97 1.58 -14.77
CA ARG A 50 -22.04 2.54 -15.14
C ARG A 50 -23.12 2.67 -14.05
N ALA A 51 -22.94 1.99 -12.92
CA ALA A 51 -23.92 1.98 -11.87
C ALA A 51 -23.84 3.27 -11.05
N THR A 52 -25.01 3.78 -10.66
CA THR A 52 -25.15 4.95 -9.80
C THR A 52 -24.59 4.71 -8.40
N VAL A 53 -24.51 3.45 -7.95
CA VAL A 53 -23.89 3.05 -6.67
C VAL A 53 -22.50 3.65 -6.49
N LEU A 54 -21.71 3.80 -7.57
CA LEU A 54 -20.37 4.37 -7.54
C LEU A 54 -20.34 5.86 -7.17
N CYS A 55 -21.48 6.56 -7.20
CA CYS A 55 -21.58 7.97 -6.87
C CYS A 55 -22.22 8.22 -5.49
N THR A 56 -22.53 7.15 -4.74
CA THR A 56 -23.22 7.25 -3.45
C THR A 56 -22.24 7.47 -2.28
N ASP A 57 -22.69 8.15 -1.24
CA ASP A 57 -21.91 8.34 -0.01
C ASP A 57 -21.57 7.00 0.67
N THR A 58 -22.49 6.04 0.62
CA THR A 58 -22.25 4.70 1.15
C THR A 58 -21.09 4.00 0.43
N PHE A 59 -20.94 4.22 -0.88
CA PHE A 59 -19.78 3.72 -1.60
C PHE A 59 -18.51 4.51 -1.25
N THR A 60 -18.59 5.82 -1.02
CA THR A 60 -17.45 6.62 -0.51
C THR A 60 -16.87 6.01 0.77
N ASP A 61 -17.71 5.69 1.75
CA ASP A 61 -17.28 5.12 3.02
C ASP A 61 -16.57 3.76 2.85
N VAL A 62 -17.15 2.88 2.03
CA VAL A 62 -16.53 1.59 1.72
C VAL A 62 -15.25 1.76 0.90
N PHE A 63 -15.20 2.74 -0.01
CA PHE A 63 -14.03 3.00 -0.83
C PHE A 63 -12.88 3.59 0.00
N ALA A 64 -13.14 4.31 1.08
CA ALA A 64 -12.11 4.71 2.04
C ALA A 64 -11.40 3.48 2.66
N SER A 65 -12.15 2.42 2.96
CA SER A 65 -11.58 1.14 3.42
C SER A 65 -10.77 0.44 2.33
N VAL A 66 -11.20 0.54 1.07
CA VAL A 66 -10.41 0.06 -0.09
C VAL A 66 -9.09 0.84 -0.20
N LEU A 67 -9.10 2.16 -0.08
CA LEU A 67 -7.91 3.00 -0.13
C LEU A 67 -6.92 2.66 1.00
N LEU A 68 -7.42 2.40 2.21
CA LEU A 68 -6.59 1.94 3.31
C LEU A 68 -5.91 0.60 2.98
N ARG A 69 -6.65 -0.32 2.36
CA ARG A 69 -6.09 -1.61 1.95
C ARG A 69 -5.03 -1.46 0.86
N VAL A 70 -5.25 -0.59 -0.12
CA VAL A 70 -4.25 -0.26 -1.16
C VAL A 70 -2.96 0.26 -0.52
N GLN A 71 -3.04 1.15 0.48
CA GLN A 71 -1.87 1.65 1.19
C GLN A 71 -1.13 0.54 1.94
N GLN A 72 -1.86 -0.34 2.63
CA GLN A 72 -1.28 -1.48 3.33
C GLN A 72 -0.56 -2.44 2.38
N ASN A 73 -1.16 -2.70 1.21
CA ASN A 73 -0.55 -3.55 0.19
C ASN A 73 0.73 -2.95 -0.39
N LEU A 74 0.75 -1.62 -0.63
CA LEU A 74 1.96 -0.92 -1.07
C LEU A 74 3.04 -0.89 0.02
N ALA A 75 2.67 -0.93 1.29
CA ALA A 75 3.59 -1.04 2.42
C ALA A 75 4.04 -2.49 2.71
N SER A 76 3.55 -3.48 1.95
CA SER A 76 3.92 -4.88 2.14
C SER A 76 5.39 -5.11 1.81
N SER A 77 6.02 -6.03 2.55
CA SER A 77 7.35 -6.54 2.21
C SER A 77 7.31 -7.58 1.08
N HIS A 78 6.12 -8.05 0.66
CA HIS A 78 6.01 -9.06 -0.38
C HIS A 78 5.89 -8.40 -1.75
N PHE A 79 6.96 -8.47 -2.55
CA PHE A 79 7.07 -7.79 -3.84
C PHE A 79 5.84 -7.97 -4.76
N LYS A 80 5.30 -9.18 -4.82
CA LYS A 80 4.18 -9.48 -5.73
C LYS A 80 2.88 -8.79 -5.31
N ILE A 81 2.65 -8.56 -4.03
CA ILE A 81 1.47 -7.80 -3.55
C ILE A 81 1.62 -6.34 -3.97
N VAL A 82 2.82 -5.78 -3.80
CA VAL A 82 3.15 -4.41 -4.19
C VAL A 82 2.98 -4.23 -5.70
N ASP A 83 3.57 -5.11 -6.51
CA ASP A 83 3.49 -5.05 -7.98
C ASP A 83 2.05 -5.17 -8.47
N GLU A 84 1.25 -6.11 -7.95
CA GLU A 84 -0.16 -6.25 -8.33
C GLU A 84 -0.99 -5.04 -7.89
N THR A 85 -0.61 -4.38 -6.79
CA THR A 85 -1.25 -3.12 -6.35
C THR A 85 -0.83 -1.94 -7.24
N ILE A 86 0.41 -1.90 -7.72
CA ILE A 86 0.85 -0.92 -8.73
C ILE A 86 0.08 -1.13 -10.04
N GLU A 87 -0.12 -2.39 -10.47
CA GLU A 87 -0.94 -2.71 -11.64
C GLU A 87 -2.42 -2.32 -11.44
N LEU A 88 -2.97 -2.46 -10.23
CA LEU A 88 -4.30 -1.99 -9.90
C LEU A 88 -4.45 -0.47 -10.13
N LEU A 89 -3.44 0.33 -9.80
CA LEU A 89 -3.44 1.78 -10.04
C LEU A 89 -3.44 2.14 -11.54
N LYS A 90 -3.04 1.21 -12.41
CA LYS A 90 -3.15 1.34 -13.87
C LYS A 90 -4.56 1.07 -14.40
N ASP A 91 -5.50 0.62 -13.56
CA ASP A 91 -6.91 0.52 -13.95
C ASP A 91 -7.61 1.89 -13.95
N LYS A 92 -8.28 2.23 -15.06
CA LYS A 92 -8.96 3.53 -15.23
C LYS A 92 -10.04 3.76 -14.17
N LEU A 93 -10.85 2.76 -13.87
CA LEU A 93 -11.99 2.91 -12.98
C LEU A 93 -11.52 3.07 -11.53
N ILE A 94 -10.48 2.33 -11.13
CA ILE A 94 -9.83 2.52 -9.82
C ILE A 94 -9.41 3.97 -9.64
N ARG A 95 -8.69 4.55 -10.62
CA ARG A 95 -8.26 5.96 -10.53
C ARG A 95 -9.41 6.95 -10.48
N GLN A 96 -10.49 6.67 -11.20
CA GLN A 96 -11.69 7.51 -11.14
C GLN A 96 -12.33 7.45 -9.74
N CYS A 97 -12.37 6.27 -9.11
CA CYS A 97 -12.86 6.13 -7.75
C CYS A 97 -11.91 6.81 -6.73
N ILE A 98 -10.59 6.68 -6.88
CA ILE A 98 -9.61 7.40 -6.03
C ILE A 98 -9.85 8.90 -6.15
N GLU A 99 -9.98 9.42 -7.37
CA GLU A 99 -10.23 10.84 -7.59
C GLU A 99 -11.55 11.33 -6.98
N TYR A 100 -12.64 10.59 -7.17
CA TYR A 100 -13.96 11.03 -6.74
C TYR A 100 -14.16 10.88 -5.23
N HIS A 101 -13.70 9.78 -4.63
CA HIS A 101 -13.94 9.48 -3.21
C HIS A 101 -12.75 9.83 -2.30
N GLY A 102 -11.53 9.74 -2.80
CA GLY A 102 -10.32 10.06 -2.03
C GLY A 102 -9.79 11.47 -2.30
N GLY A 103 -10.02 12.01 -3.50
CA GLY A 103 -9.53 13.31 -3.93
C GLY A 103 -8.02 13.45 -3.74
N GLU A 104 -7.62 14.67 -3.37
CA GLU A 104 -6.22 15.00 -3.10
C GLU A 104 -5.60 14.16 -1.98
N SER A 105 -6.34 13.98 -0.87
CA SER A 105 -5.86 13.22 0.29
C SER A 105 -5.59 11.75 -0.03
N GLY A 106 -6.47 11.13 -0.81
CA GLY A 106 -6.31 9.75 -1.29
C GLY A 106 -5.07 9.62 -2.19
N TRP A 107 -4.88 10.55 -3.13
CA TRP A 107 -3.70 10.56 -3.98
C TRP A 107 -2.41 10.80 -3.22
N LYS A 108 -2.39 11.76 -2.28
CA LYS A 108 -1.23 12.00 -1.39
C LYS A 108 -0.83 10.74 -0.64
N ALA A 109 -1.80 10.06 -0.02
CA ALA A 109 -1.53 8.86 0.75
C ALA A 109 -0.93 7.73 -0.10
N ILE A 110 -1.49 7.49 -1.29
CA ILE A 110 -0.94 6.52 -2.25
C ILE A 110 0.48 6.93 -2.69
N TYR A 111 0.69 8.21 -2.98
CA TYR A 111 1.96 8.70 -3.48
C TYR A 111 3.09 8.56 -2.45
N VAL A 112 2.81 8.83 -1.17
CA VAL A 112 3.76 8.59 -0.07
C VAL A 112 4.16 7.11 0.00
N CYS A 113 3.21 6.20 -0.16
CA CYS A 113 3.53 4.77 -0.23
C CYS A 113 4.42 4.44 -1.43
N LEU A 114 4.15 5.00 -2.60
CA LEU A 114 4.96 4.76 -3.81
C LEU A 114 6.39 5.30 -3.67
N ILE A 115 6.58 6.48 -3.07
CA ILE A 115 7.91 7.02 -2.76
C ILE A 115 8.70 6.03 -1.90
N ARG A 116 8.08 5.54 -0.81
CA ARG A 116 8.71 4.54 0.06
C ARG A 116 9.08 3.29 -0.72
N VAL A 117 8.16 2.75 -1.52
CA VAL A 117 8.46 1.57 -2.36
C VAL A 117 9.61 1.84 -3.31
N ALA A 118 9.66 3.01 -3.97
CA ALA A 118 10.71 3.35 -4.94
C ALA A 118 12.10 3.43 -4.30
N HIS A 119 12.20 3.88 -3.05
CA HIS A 119 13.47 4.06 -2.35
C HIS A 119 13.91 2.83 -1.54
N THR A 120 13.00 2.21 -0.79
CA THR A 120 13.36 1.26 0.27
C THR A 120 13.05 -0.20 -0.06
N HIS A 121 12.27 -0.47 -1.09
CA HIS A 121 11.89 -1.86 -1.38
C HIS A 121 13.10 -2.68 -1.82
N TYR A 122 13.28 -3.87 -1.22
CA TYR A 122 14.47 -4.71 -1.44
C TYR A 122 14.63 -5.16 -2.90
N LEU A 123 13.53 -5.43 -3.60
CA LEU A 123 13.55 -5.85 -5.01
C LEU A 123 13.65 -4.64 -5.95
N TYR A 124 14.71 -4.60 -6.77
CA TYR A 124 14.94 -3.54 -7.76
C TYR A 124 13.79 -3.38 -8.76
N LEU A 125 13.22 -4.48 -9.25
CA LEU A 125 12.14 -4.41 -10.24
C LEU A 125 10.91 -3.70 -9.68
N THR A 126 10.53 -3.98 -8.43
CA THR A 126 9.41 -3.32 -7.75
C THR A 126 9.70 -1.83 -7.50
N ARG A 127 10.95 -1.46 -7.15
CA ARG A 127 11.36 -0.06 -7.05
C ARG A 127 11.17 0.68 -8.39
N ASN A 128 11.65 0.07 -9.47
CA ASN A 128 11.52 0.62 -10.82
C ASN A 128 10.06 0.73 -11.28
N ASN A 129 9.23 -0.27 -10.97
CA ASN A 129 7.79 -0.21 -11.24
C ASN A 129 7.12 0.94 -10.49
N SER A 130 7.51 1.17 -9.24
CA SER A 130 7.03 2.28 -8.42
C SER A 130 7.42 3.64 -9.03
N GLN A 131 8.68 3.79 -9.45
CA GLN A 131 9.13 5.02 -10.12
C GLN A 131 8.38 5.27 -11.43
N GLN A 132 8.18 4.23 -12.25
CA GLN A 132 7.44 4.35 -13.50
C GLN A 132 5.99 4.78 -13.28
N ILE A 133 5.30 4.21 -12.28
CA ILE A 133 3.92 4.62 -11.99
C ILE A 133 3.89 6.04 -11.42
N MET A 134 4.86 6.45 -10.60
CA MET A 134 4.98 7.83 -10.11
C MET A 134 5.13 8.83 -11.26
N ASP A 135 6.03 8.57 -12.21
CA ASP A 135 6.24 9.42 -13.38
C ASP A 135 5.00 9.47 -14.29
N TRP A 136 4.33 8.33 -14.44
CA TRP A 136 3.10 8.22 -15.20
C TRP A 136 1.96 9.01 -14.54
N LEU A 137 1.81 8.95 -13.21
CA LEU A 137 0.82 9.72 -12.45
C LEU A 137 1.03 11.23 -12.59
N LYS A 138 2.28 11.72 -12.60
CA LYS A 138 2.57 13.15 -12.86
C LYS A 138 2.07 13.62 -14.24
N LYS A 139 2.05 12.73 -15.23
CA LYS A 139 1.64 13.03 -16.62
C LYS A 139 0.17 12.74 -16.89
N TYR A 140 -0.48 11.93 -16.05
CA TYR A 140 -1.83 11.44 -16.31
C TYR A 140 -2.91 12.51 -16.07
N ARG A 141 -3.91 12.58 -16.96
CA ARG A 141 -4.92 13.65 -17.02
C ARG A 141 -5.60 13.94 -15.68
N ILE A 142 -5.95 12.92 -14.91
CA ILE A 142 -6.68 13.07 -13.65
C ILE A 142 -5.78 13.63 -12.55
N THR A 143 -4.53 13.16 -12.50
CA THR A 143 -3.60 13.41 -11.40
C THR A 143 -2.60 14.53 -11.69
N LYS A 144 -2.52 15.02 -12.93
CA LYS A 144 -1.63 16.12 -13.34
C LYS A 144 -1.81 17.39 -12.49
N LYS A 145 -3.02 17.64 -11.98
CA LYS A 145 -3.28 18.78 -11.07
C LYS A 145 -2.60 18.67 -9.71
N TYR A 146 -2.14 17.47 -9.32
CA TYR A 146 -1.44 17.24 -8.05
C TYR A 146 0.08 17.17 -8.20
N VAL A 147 0.65 17.50 -9.38
CA VAL A 147 2.09 17.39 -9.64
C VAL A 147 2.93 18.15 -8.63
N THR A 148 2.58 19.40 -8.32
CA THR A 148 3.31 20.22 -7.34
C THR A 148 3.32 19.56 -5.95
N ILE A 149 2.21 18.92 -5.57
CA ILE A 149 2.11 18.18 -4.30
C ILE A 149 3.02 16.95 -4.34
N PHE A 150 2.99 16.18 -5.44
CA PHE A 150 3.83 15.01 -5.61
C PHE A 150 5.33 15.33 -5.56
N GLU A 151 5.74 16.40 -6.23
CA GLU A 151 7.13 16.88 -6.22
C GLU A 151 7.55 17.35 -4.82
N LYS A 152 6.66 18.04 -4.10
CA LYS A 152 6.91 18.43 -2.72
C LYS A 152 7.10 17.21 -1.82
N LEU A 153 6.26 16.19 -1.95
CA LEU A 153 6.37 14.95 -1.16
C LEU A 153 7.67 14.20 -1.44
N GLU A 154 8.13 14.16 -2.69
CA GLU A 154 9.43 13.58 -3.02
C GLU A 154 10.59 14.36 -2.40
N GLN A 155 10.53 15.70 -2.45
CA GLN A 155 11.56 16.55 -1.86
C GLN A 155 11.62 16.37 -0.34
N GLU A 156 10.46 16.42 0.34
CA GLU A 156 10.35 16.18 1.78
C GLU A 156 10.87 14.80 2.19
N TYR A 157 10.76 13.79 1.32
CA TYR A 157 11.31 12.46 1.58
C TYR A 157 12.84 12.43 1.45
N ARG A 158 13.40 13.06 0.40
CA ARG A 158 14.85 13.13 0.19
C ARG A 158 15.54 13.87 1.34
N GLU A 159 14.97 14.99 1.78
CA GLU A 159 15.49 15.78 2.91
C GLU A 159 15.57 14.93 4.19
N LYS A 160 14.51 14.16 4.50
CA LYS A 160 14.51 13.25 5.65
C LYS A 160 15.54 12.12 5.51
N GLU A 161 15.72 11.60 4.30
CA GLU A 161 16.71 10.54 4.04
C GLU A 161 18.15 11.05 4.24
N GLU A 162 18.42 12.32 3.94
CA GLU A 162 19.73 12.97 4.17
C GLU A 162 19.96 13.31 5.65
N GLU A 163 18.92 13.75 6.37
CA GLU A 163 18.96 13.95 7.82
C GLU A 163 19.28 12.65 8.56
N GLU A 164 18.66 11.52 8.20
CA GLU A 164 18.92 10.23 8.83
C GLU A 164 20.36 9.72 8.59
N LYS A 165 20.97 10.03 7.44
CA LYS A 165 22.36 9.64 7.12
C LYS A 165 23.40 10.46 7.85
N THR A 166 23.06 11.68 8.26
CA THR A 166 23.98 12.60 8.95
C THR A 166 23.92 12.50 10.48
N GLN A 167 22.95 11.76 11.03
CA GLN A 167 22.88 11.50 12.46
C GLN A 167 23.97 10.50 12.90
N PRO A 168 24.76 10.82 13.94
CA PRO A 168 25.71 9.87 14.51
C PRO A 168 24.96 8.65 15.07
N PRO A 169 25.55 7.44 15.00
CA PRO A 169 24.90 6.24 15.50
C PRO A 169 24.53 6.41 16.99
N PRO A 170 23.37 5.90 17.42
CA PRO A 170 22.96 5.99 18.81
C PRO A 170 24.04 5.39 19.72
N PRO A 171 24.30 5.99 20.90
CA PRO A 171 25.30 5.50 21.82
C PRO A 171 25.02 4.03 22.14
N GLN A 172 26.02 3.17 21.91
CA GLN A 172 25.88 1.74 22.17
C GLN A 172 25.52 1.55 23.66
N PRO A 173 24.50 0.72 23.98
CA PRO A 173 24.20 0.41 25.37
C PRO A 173 25.46 -0.21 26.02
N PRO A 174 25.76 0.12 27.29
CA PRO A 174 26.93 -0.39 27.97
C PRO A 174 27.00 -1.91 27.85
N GLN A 175 28.05 -2.42 27.19
CA GLN A 175 28.33 -3.85 27.17
C GLN A 175 28.49 -4.31 28.62
N GLN A 176 27.49 -4.99 29.16
CA GLN A 176 27.60 -5.70 30.43
C GLN A 176 28.69 -6.75 30.24
N ARG A 177 29.90 -6.47 30.74
CA ARG A 177 30.95 -7.47 30.86
C ARG A 177 30.38 -8.60 31.71
N ALA A 178 30.22 -9.77 31.10
CA ALA A 178 29.93 -10.99 31.85
C ALA A 178 31.03 -11.19 32.91
N PRO A 179 30.68 -11.48 34.19
CA PRO A 179 31.67 -11.79 35.20
C PRO A 179 32.26 -13.18 34.93
N GLN A 180 33.35 -13.24 34.17
CA GLN A 180 34.30 -14.35 34.22
C GLN A 180 35.26 -14.09 35.39
N GLN A 181 34.97 -14.66 36.56
CA GLN A 181 35.97 -15.07 37.58
C GLN A 181 35.25 -15.52 38.86
N GLN A 182 34.92 -16.82 38.98
CA GLN A 182 34.79 -17.46 40.29
C GLN A 182 34.76 -19.01 40.25
N GLN A 183 35.50 -19.66 39.34
CA GLN A 183 35.56 -21.13 39.27
C GLN A 183 36.96 -21.75 39.45
N GLN A 184 37.94 -21.01 39.99
CA GLN A 184 39.29 -21.55 40.25
C GLN A 184 39.66 -21.76 41.72
N GLN A 185 38.71 -21.65 42.68
CA GLN A 185 39.01 -21.84 44.11
C GLN A 185 38.47 -23.15 44.74
N GLN A 186 37.98 -24.12 43.96
CA GLN A 186 37.52 -25.41 44.50
C GLN A 186 38.41 -26.62 44.23
N GLN A 187 39.64 -26.45 43.70
CA GLN A 187 40.58 -27.57 43.50
C GLN A 187 41.73 -27.65 44.52
N SER A 188 41.69 -26.89 45.62
CA SER A 188 42.72 -26.99 46.68
C SER A 188 42.25 -27.68 47.97
N LEU A 189 41.08 -28.33 47.98
CA LEU A 189 40.60 -29.13 49.10
C LEU A 189 39.88 -30.39 48.60
N ALA A 190 40.64 -31.33 48.04
CA ALA A 190 40.32 -32.77 48.01
C ALA A 190 41.61 -33.55 47.77
#